data_AF-A0A4S3LQY4-F1
#
_entry.id   AF-A0A4S3LQY4-F1
#
_cell.length_a   1.000
_cell.length_b   1.000
_cell.length_c   1.000
_cell.angle_alpha   90.00
_cell.angle_beta   90.00
_cell.angle_gamma   90.00
#
_symmetry.space_group_name_H-M   'P 1'
#
loop_
_entity.id
_entity.type
_entity.pdbx_description
1 polymer ?
#
loop_
_entity_poly.entity_id
_entity_poly.type
_entity_poly.pdbx_seq_one_letter_code
_entity_poly.pdbx_strand_id
1 'polypeptide(L)' 'MINEHYVNFGFTLSDKIPKEIALEFVAIRQFAIAVFASLEPHKREAIIDTLSKSESPEMKDIVKNLKLIPKS' A
#
# COMPACT_ATOMS: atom_id res chain seq x y z
N MET A 1 -15.21 19.71 -9.45
CA MET A 1 -15.58 18.56 -8.59
C MET A 1 -14.32 17.76 -8.34
N ILE A 2 -13.86 17.70 -7.09
CA ILE A 2 -12.79 16.76 -6.71
C ILE A 2 -13.48 15.39 -6.68
N ASN A 3 -13.17 14.52 -7.65
CA ASN A 3 -13.63 13.14 -7.63
C ASN A 3 -12.87 12.43 -6.51
N GLU A 4 -13.49 12.33 -5.33
CA GLU A 4 -12.92 11.58 -4.21
C GLU A 4 -12.98 10.08 -4.53
N HIS A 5 -11.90 9.57 -5.13
CA HIS A 5 -11.75 8.13 -5.37
C HIS A 5 -11.38 7.44 -4.05
N TYR A 6 -12.38 6.85 -3.39
CA TYR A 6 -12.16 5.95 -2.26
C TYR A 6 -11.55 4.64 -2.74
N VAL A 7 -10.28 4.39 -2.40
CA VAL A 7 -9.60 3.13 -2.67
C VAL A 7 -9.50 2.33 -1.38
N ASN A 8 -10.11 1.14 -1.35
CA ASN A 8 -10.01 0.25 -0.19
C ASN A 8 -8.70 -0.55 -0.24
N PHE A 9 -7.72 -0.10 0.53
CA PHE A 9 -6.47 -0.83 0.71
C PHE A 9 -6.66 -1.91 1.79
N GLY A 10 -7.06 -3.12 1.38
CA GLY A 10 -7.21 -4.27 2.28
C GLY A 10 -5.89 -4.99 2.57
N PHE A 11 -5.77 -5.63 3.73
CA PHE A 11 -4.67 -6.53 4.08
C PHE A 11 -5.09 -7.46 5.22
N THR A 12 -4.40 -8.59 5.34
CA THR A 12 -4.66 -9.61 6.37
C THR A 12 -3.62 -9.47 7.48
N LEU A 13 -4.08 -9.36 8.72
CA LEU A 13 -3.24 -9.45 9.92
C LEU A 13 -3.59 -10.71 10.69
N SER A 14 -2.60 -11.29 11.38
CA SER A 14 -2.86 -12.41 12.29
C SER A 14 -3.69 -11.93 13.48
N ASP A 15 -4.69 -12.75 13.83
CA ASP A 15 -5.53 -12.65 15.04
C ASP A 15 -4.74 -12.72 16.36
N LYS A 16 -3.49 -13.19 16.31
CA LYS A 16 -2.58 -13.23 17.46
C LYS A 16 -1.95 -11.87 17.80
N ILE A 17 -2.07 -10.89 16.92
CA ILE A 17 -1.49 -9.55 17.13
C ILE A 17 -2.43 -8.74 18.04
N PRO A 18 -1.94 -8.17 19.15
CA PRO A 18 -2.72 -7.25 19.98
C PRO A 18 -3.32 -6.10 19.16
N LYS A 19 -4.56 -5.72 19.47
CA LYS A 19 -5.33 -4.74 18.69
C LYS A 19 -4.58 -3.41 18.55
N GLU A 20 -3.95 -2.95 19.60
CA GLU A 20 -3.21 -1.68 19.66
C GLU A 20 -2.07 -1.69 18.64
N ILE A 21 -1.31 -2.80 18.59
CA ILE A 21 -0.23 -3.00 17.63
C ILE A 21 -0.78 -3.12 16.20
N ALA A 22 -1.92 -3.81 16.02
CA ALA A 22 -2.57 -3.89 14.72
C ALA A 22 -2.98 -2.51 14.18
N LEU A 23 -3.49 -1.63 15.04
CA LEU A 23 -3.83 -0.24 14.67
C LEU A 23 -2.59 0.58 14.27
N GLU A 24 -1.46 0.40 14.95
CA GLU A 24 -0.20 1.04 14.54
C GLU A 24 0.26 0.59 13.15
N PHE A 25 0.15 -0.71 12.84
CA PHE A 25 0.45 -1.21 11.50
C PHE A 25 -0.48 -0.62 10.43
N VAL A 26 -1.76 -0.47 10.73
CA VAL A 26 -2.71 0.22 9.84
C VAL A 26 -2.26 1.66 9.60
N ALA A 27 -1.90 2.40 10.65
CA ALA A 27 -1.48 3.80 10.55
C ALA A 27 -0.20 3.96 9.71
N ILE A 28 0.83 3.16 9.98
CA ILE A 28 2.09 3.16 9.22
C ILE A 28 1.83 2.88 7.74
N ARG A 29 0.95 1.93 7.44
CA ARG A 29 0.60 1.59 6.05
C ARG A 29 -0.13 2.72 5.35
N GLN A 30 -1.09 3.36 6.01
CA GLN A 30 -1.80 4.52 5.43
C GLN A 30 -0.83 5.67 5.14
N PHE A 31 0.10 5.93 6.05
CA PHE A 31 1.16 6.91 5.84
C PHE A 31 2.04 6.54 4.63
N ALA A 32 2.49 5.28 4.53
CA ALA A 32 3.31 4.81 3.42
C ALA A 32 2.58 4.94 2.07
N ILE A 33 1.28 4.63 2.02
CA ILE A 33 0.44 4.78 0.82
C ILE A 33 0.32 6.26 0.43
N ALA A 34 0.08 7.14 1.39
CA ALA A 34 -0.01 8.58 1.13
C ALA A 34 1.31 9.15 0.58
N VAL A 35 2.44 8.77 1.19
CA VAL A 35 3.78 9.15 0.70
C VAL A 35 4.01 8.60 -0.71
N PHE A 36 3.71 7.32 -0.95
CA PHE A 36 3.88 6.71 -2.27
C PHE A 36 3.01 7.38 -3.34
N ALA A 37 1.75 7.71 -3.01
CA ALA A 37 0.84 8.40 -3.92
C ALA A 37 1.33 9.80 -4.31
N SER A 38 2.10 10.47 -3.44
CA SER A 38 2.68 11.78 -3.72
C SER A 38 3.88 11.75 -4.68
N LEU A 39 4.45 10.57 -4.97
CA LEU A 39 5.58 10.43 -5.88
C LEU A 39 5.16 10.65 -7.34
N GLU A 40 6.10 11.00 -8.20
CA GLU A 40 5.85 11.06 -9.65
C GLU A 40 5.55 9.65 -10.22
N PRO A 41 4.67 9.52 -11.23
CA PRO A 41 4.24 8.22 -11.75
C PRO A 41 5.38 7.26 -12.12
N HIS A 42 6.43 7.75 -12.79
CA HIS A 42 7.57 6.93 -13.20
C HIS A 42 8.37 6.36 -12.00
N LYS A 43 8.42 7.09 -10.88
CA LYS A 43 9.08 6.62 -9.64
C LYS A 43 8.24 5.54 -8.98
N ARG A 44 6.91 5.70 -8.98
CA ARG A 44 5.97 4.68 -8.49
C ARG A 44 6.11 3.38 -9.27
N GLU A 45 6.20 3.46 -10.60
CA GLU A 45 6.39 2.29 -11.46
C GLU A 45 7.72 1.57 -11.19
N ALA A 46 8.83 2.32 -11.07
CA ALA A 46 10.13 1.72 -10.75
C ALA A 46 10.14 0.98 -9.39
N ILE A 47 9.46 1.55 -8.38
CA ILE A 47 9.31 0.90 -7.08
C ILE A 47 8.44 -0.36 -7.21
N ILE A 48 7.28 -0.28 -7.89
CA ILE A 48 6.39 -1.43 -8.10
C ILE A 48 7.15 -2.56 -8.79
N ASP A 49 7.93 -2.27 -9.83
CA ASP A 49 8.72 -3.27 -10.56
C ASP A 49 9.80 -3.90 -9.68
N THR A 50 10.42 -3.10 -8.81
CA THR A 50 11.43 -3.59 -7.85
C THR A 50 10.80 -4.53 -6.83
N LEU A 51 9.68 -4.12 -6.22
CA LEU A 51 8.99 -4.92 -5.21
C LEU A 51 8.32 -6.17 -5.81
N SER A 52 7.88 -6.11 -7.07
CA SER A 52 7.25 -7.25 -7.78
C SER A 52 8.20 -8.43 -7.99
N LYS A 53 9.52 -8.23 -7.86
CA LYS A 53 10.53 -9.30 -7.95
C LYS A 53 10.65 -10.14 -6.68
N SER A 54 9.99 -9.74 -5.59
CA SER A 54 10.00 -10.48 -4.34
C SER A 54 9.00 -11.63 -4.35
N GLU A 55 9.41 -12.79 -3.86
CA GLU A 55 8.54 -13.96 -3.73
C GLU A 55 7.71 -13.97 -2.43
N SER A 56 7.99 -13.04 -1.49
CA SER A 56 7.27 -12.93 -0.22
C SER A 56 5.78 -12.67 -0.45
N PRO A 57 4.88 -13.47 0.18
CA PRO A 57 3.44 -13.25 0.13
C PRO A 57 3.04 -11.83 0.59
N GLU A 58 3.67 -11.33 1.65
CA GLU A 58 3.43 -9.99 2.20
C GLU A 58 3.80 -8.91 1.18
N MET A 59 4.92 -9.11 0.47
CA MET A 59 5.34 -8.17 -0.57
C MET A 59 4.41 -8.18 -1.77
N LYS A 60 3.90 -9.35 -2.16
CA LYS A 60 2.89 -9.48 -3.23
C LYS A 60 1.61 -8.71 -2.88
N ASP A 61 1.17 -8.75 -1.62
CA ASP A 61 0.04 -7.97 -1.14
C ASP A 61 0.31 -6.46 -1.17
N ILE A 62 1.51 -6.03 -0.78
CA ILE A 62 1.92 -4.61 -0.88
C ILE A 62 1.85 -4.15 -2.34
N VAL A 63 2.49 -4.88 -3.27
CA VAL A 63 2.51 -4.57 -4.70
C VAL A 63 1.09 -4.48 -5.28
N LYS A 64 0.21 -5.42 -4.92
CA LYS A 64 -1.19 -5.41 -5.34
C LYS A 64 -1.88 -4.11 -4.93
N ASN A 65 -1.66 -3.65 -3.70
CA ASN A 65 -2.26 -2.43 -3.19
C ASN A 65 -1.69 -1.17 -3.86
N LEU A 66 -0.37 -1.10 -4.08
CA LEU A 66 0.25 0.06 -4.74
C LEU A 66 -0.25 0.24 -6.19
N LYS A 67 -0.55 -0.86 -6.88
CA LYS A 67 -1.12 -0.84 -8.24
C LYS A 67 -2.55 -0.28 -8.31
N LEU A 68 -3.26 -0.16 -7.19
CA LEU A 68 -4.60 0.45 -7.14
C LEU A 68 -4.57 1.98 -7.12
N ILE A 69 -3.40 2.58 -6.89
CA ILE A 69 -3.25 4.04 -6.84
C ILE A 69 -3.29 4.59 -8.27
N PRO A 70 -4.18 5.58 -8.56
CA PRO A 70 -4.32 6.12 -9.91
C PRO A 70 -3.00 6.70 -10.45
N LYS A 71 -2.76 6.46 -11.75
CA LYS A 71 -1.69 7.12 -12.53
C LYS A 71 -2.20 8.49 -13.00
N SER A 72 -2.34 9.43 -12.06
CA SER A 72 -2.62 10.85 -12.36
C SER A 72 -1.40 11.56 -12.89
#